data_AF-A0A8T6J6W0-F1
#
_entry.id   AF-A0A8T6J6W0-F1
#
_cell.length_a   1.000
_cell.length_b   1.000
_cell.length_c   1.000
_cell.angle_alpha   90.00
_cell.angle_beta   90.00
_cell.angle_gamma   90.00
#
_symmetry.space_group_name_H-M   'P 1'
#
loop_
_entity.id
_entity.type
_entity.pdbx_description
1 polymer ?
#
loop_
_entity_poly.entity_id
_entity_poly.type
_entity_poly.pdbx_seq_one_letter_code
_entity_poly.pdbx_strand_id
1 'polypeptide(L)' 'FRELDGDDVDALVQVGTNLSAIRLAAGAERLLGKPVIAINTATYWHALRANGIQDRVMGFGRLLEEF' A
#
# COMPACT_ATOMS: atom_id res chain seq x y z
N PHE A 1 -7.43 3.02 10.87
CA PHE A 1 -7.10 1.63 10.50
C PHE A 1 -7.41 0.64 11.62
N ARG A 2 -6.92 0.79 12.87
CA ARG A 2 -7.21 -0.18 13.95
C ARG A 2 -8.68 -0.51 14.18
N GLU A 3 -9.56 0.50 14.14
CA GLU A 3 -11.01 0.29 14.28
C GLU A 3 -11.64 -0.52 13.13
N LEU A 4 -10.92 -0.66 12.01
CA LEU A 4 -11.33 -1.40 10.82
C LEU A 4 -10.57 -2.74 10.68
N ASP A 5 -9.62 -3.03 11.57
CA ASP A 5 -8.73 -4.19 11.50
C ASP A 5 -9.33 -5.39 12.24
N GLY A 6 -10.45 -5.90 11.71
CA GLY A 6 -11.12 -7.10 12.23
C GLY A 6 -10.44 -8.39 11.75
N ASP A 7 -10.65 -9.49 12.48
CA ASP A 7 -10.13 -10.82 12.12
C ASP A 7 -10.68 -11.33 10.77
N ASP A 8 -11.83 -10.80 10.34
CA ASP A 8 -12.49 -11.06 9.06
C ASP A 8 -11.97 -10.20 7.90
N VAL A 9 -11.01 -9.30 8.17
CA VAL A 9 -10.45 -8.38 7.17
C VAL A 9 -9.08 -8.86 6.71
N ASP A 10 -8.98 -9.20 5.42
CA ASP A 10 -7.73 -9.63 4.79
C ASP A 10 -6.80 -8.46 4.42
N ALA A 11 -7.37 -7.28 4.15
CA ALA A 11 -6.61 -6.10 3.72
C ALA A 11 -7.40 -4.79 3.95
N LEU A 12 -6.66 -3.70 4.18
CA LEU A 12 -7.23 -2.36 4.26
C LEU A 12 -6.83 -1.53 3.05
N VAL A 13 -7.80 -0.86 2.43
CA VAL A 13 -7.55 0.02 1.28
C VAL A 13 -7.81 1.47 1.67
N GLN A 14 -6.78 2.31 1.59
CA GLN A 14 -6.95 3.75 1.69
C GLN A 14 -7.31 4.31 0.31
N VAL A 15 -8.52 4.84 0.21
CA VAL A 15 -9.07 5.43 -1.00
C VAL A 15 -9.01 6.96 -0.90
N GLY A 16 -8.62 7.62 -1.99
CA GLY A 16 -8.56 9.08 -2.12
C GLY A 16 -7.21 9.54 -2.66
N THR A 17 -7.24 10.41 -3.66
CA THR A 17 -6.05 10.86 -4.42
C THR A 17 -5.57 12.27 -4.06
N ASN A 18 -6.36 13.04 -3.30
CA ASN A 18 -6.05 14.44 -2.98
C ASN A 18 -4.83 14.60 -2.04
N LEU A 19 -4.50 13.58 -1.27
CA LEU A 19 -3.33 13.55 -0.38
C LEU A 19 -2.53 12.26 -0.60
N SER A 20 -1.20 12.35 -0.51
CA SER A 20 -0.35 11.17 -0.55
C SER A 20 -0.40 10.46 0.80
N ALA A 21 -0.98 9.25 0.82
CA ALA A 21 -1.05 8.42 2.02
C ALA A 21 -0.06 7.25 1.99
N ILE A 22 0.87 7.20 1.03
CA ILE A 22 1.69 6.00 0.79
C ILE A 22 2.52 5.60 2.02
N ARG A 23 3.25 6.54 2.61
CA ARG A 23 4.09 6.26 3.80
C ARG A 23 3.25 5.96 5.04
N LEU A 24 2.07 6.56 5.13
CA LEU A 24 1.12 6.30 6.22
C LEU A 24 0.54 4.88 6.11
N ALA A 25 0.17 4.45 4.90
CA ALA A 25 -0.26 3.09 4.61
C ALA A 25 0.86 2.07 4.90
N ALA A 26 2.08 2.32 4.43
CA ALA A 26 3.24 1.47 4.72
C ALA A 26 3.54 1.36 6.23
N GLY A 27 3.39 2.45 6.97
CA GLY A 27 3.51 2.44 8.43
C GLY A 27 2.41 1.64 9.12
N ALA A 28 1.17 1.81 8.67
CA ALA A 28 0.03 1.06 9.17
C ALA A 28 0.16 -0.44 8.89
N GLU A 29 0.59 -0.83 7.70
CA GLU A 29 0.85 -2.23 7.33
C GLU A 29 1.85 -2.89 8.28
N ARG A 30 2.97 -2.22 8.58
CA ARG A 30 3.94 -2.72 9.58
C ARG A 30 3.34 -2.84 10.98
N LEU A 31 2.47 -1.91 11.37
CA LEU A 31 1.86 -1.88 12.70
C LEU A 31 0.80 -2.97 12.88
N LEU A 32 0.01 -3.24 11.84
CA LEU A 32 -1.13 -4.15 11.88
C LEU A 32 -0.77 -5.57 11.45
N GLY A 33 0.34 -5.75 10.73
CA GLY A 33 0.73 -7.06 10.19
C GLY A 33 -0.18 -7.55 9.06
N LYS A 34 -1.06 -6.69 8.54
CA LYS A 34 -1.96 -6.95 7.41
C LYS A 34 -1.71 -5.96 6.27
N PRO A 35 -1.96 -6.33 5.01
CA PRO A 35 -1.84 -5.43 3.87
C PRO A 35 -2.61 -4.12 4.08
N VAL A 36 -1.91 -2.98 3.92
CA VAL A 36 -2.55 -1.66 3.90
C VAL A 36 -2.11 -0.92 2.63
N ILE A 37 -3.03 -0.81 1.67
CA ILE A 37 -2.74 -0.31 0.34
C ILE A 37 -3.38 1.07 0.15
N ALA A 38 -2.56 2.09 -0.06
CA ALA A 38 -3.03 3.37 -0.55
C ALA A 38 -3.23 3.31 -2.08
N ILE A 39 -4.30 3.95 -2.57
CA ILE A 39 -4.58 3.97 -4.02
C ILE A 39 -3.43 4.58 -4.83
N ASN A 40 -2.72 5.57 -4.26
CA ASN A 40 -1.57 6.19 -4.91
C ASN A 40 -0.43 5.17 -5.10
N THR A 41 -0.19 4.29 -4.12
CA THR A 41 0.78 3.18 -4.21
C THR A 41 0.39 2.20 -5.30
N ALA A 42 -0.88 1.78 -5.31
CA ALA A 42 -1.38 0.80 -6.27
C ALA A 42 -1.30 1.32 -7.71
N THR A 43 -1.73 2.56 -7.93
CA THR A 43 -1.66 3.19 -9.26
C THR A 43 -0.23 3.33 -9.73
N TYR A 44 0.70 3.74 -8.85
CA TYR A 44 2.10 3.92 -9.22
C TYR A 44 2.77 2.57 -9.51
N TRP A 45 2.58 1.58 -8.64
CA TRP A 45 3.06 0.21 -8.85
C TRP A 45 2.56 -0.33 -10.21
N HIS A 46 1.26 -0.22 -10.48
CA HIS A 46 0.68 -0.69 -11.73
C HIS A 46 1.30 0.01 -12.95
N ALA A 47 1.46 1.34 -12.90
CA ALA A 47 2.07 2.11 -13.97
C ALA A 47 3.52 1.67 -14.25
N LEU A 48 4.33 1.41 -13.22
CA LEU A 48 5.69 0.91 -13.39
C LEU A 48 5.70 -0.47 -14.06
N ARG A 49 4.91 -1.42 -13.55
CA ARG A 49 4.87 -2.80 -14.08
C ARG A 49 4.32 -2.85 -15.51
N ALA A 50 3.32 -2.03 -15.82
CA ALA A 50 2.78 -1.89 -17.18
C ALA A 50 3.81 -1.35 -18.18
N ASN A 51 4.83 -0.61 -17.71
CA ASN A 51 5.92 -0.08 -18.54
C ASN A 51 7.20 -0.93 -18.46
N GLY A 52 7.13 -2.15 -17.92
CA GLY A 52 8.27 -3.06 -17.82
C GLY A 52 9.33 -2.65 -16.78
N ILE A 53 9.04 -1.64 -15.95
CA ILE A 53 9.93 -1.19 -14.88
C ILE A 53 9.69 -2.10 -13.67
N GLN A 54 10.75 -2.77 -13.20
CA GLN A 54 10.69 -3.76 -12.11
C GLN A 54 11.35 -3.29 -10.81
N ASP A 55 11.74 -2.02 -10.74
CA ASP A 55 12.32 -1.41 -9.56
C ASP A 55 11.44 -1.63 -8.32
N ARG A 56 12.12 -1.95 -7.23
CA ARG A 56 11.53 -2.11 -5.89
C ARG A 56 11.88 -0.87 -5.06
N VAL A 57 10.88 -0.30 -4.41
CA VAL A 57 11.03 0.97 -3.70
C VAL A 57 10.78 0.78 -2.20
N MET A 58 11.88 0.78 -1.43
CA MET A 58 11.86 0.55 0.01
C MET A 58 11.13 1.66 0.79
N GLY A 59 10.35 1.26 1.79
CA GLY A 59 9.63 2.14 2.70
C GLY A 59 8.26 2.63 2.21
N PHE A 60 7.72 2.03 1.14
CA PHE A 60 6.42 2.38 0.54
C PHE A 60 5.38 1.24 0.61
N GLY A 61 5.67 0.22 1.42
CA GLY A 61 4.76 -0.90 1.66
C GLY A 61 5.06 -2.06 0.72
N ARG A 62 4.61 -3.25 1.11
CA ARG A 62 4.97 -4.52 0.45
C ARG A 62 4.66 -4.52 -1.04
N LEU A 63 3.61 -3.82 -1.48
CA LEU A 63 3.26 -3.73 -2.91
C LEU A 63 4.40 -3.17 -3.77
N LEU A 64 5.11 -2.13 -3.34
CA LEU A 64 6.25 -1.58 -4.08
C LEU A 64 7.59 -2.22 -3.70
N GLU A 65 7.65 -2.91 -2.56
CA GLU A 65 8.89 -3.50 -2.03
C GLU A 65 9.10 -4.94 -2.51
N GLU A 66 8.03 -5.70 -2.73
CA GLU A 66 8.08 -7.16 -2.94
C GLU A 66 7.55 -7.60 -4.32
N PHE A 67 6.61 -6.85 -4.91
CA PHE A 67 5.90 -7.18 -6.16
C PHE A 67 6.20 -6.18 -7.27
#